data_AF-A0A6G7P0N8-F1
#
_entry.id   AF-A0A6G7P0N8-F1
#
_cell.length_a   1.000
_cell.length_b   1.000
_cell.length_c   1.000
_cell.angle_alpha   90.00
_cell.angle_beta   90.00
_cell.angle_gamma   90.00
#
_symmetry.space_group_name_H-M   'P 1'
#
loop_
_entity.id
_entity.type
_entity.pdbx_description
1 polymer ?
#
loop_
_entity_poly.entity_id
_entity_poly.type
_entity_poly.pdbx_seq_one_letter_code
_entity_poly.pdbx_strand_id
1 'polypeptide(L)'
;MAEAGWDVYQPDRDAQGSEWAREREARRDKALAARAAHEERRREEAGEVRAQLWLAAGPSRLVRAAAARAGLRPADVLAQLAERVVVDESGKVSVPLFMPSW
;
A
#
# COMPACT_ATOMS: atom_id res chain seq x y z
N MET A 1 -40.22 15.25 49.95
CA MET A 1 -40.09 15.97 48.66
C MET A 1 -38.63 15.85 48.26
N ALA A 2 -38.34 15.32 47.06
CA ALA A 2 -36.96 15.26 46.58
C ALA A 2 -36.51 16.69 46.26
N GLU A 3 -35.48 17.18 46.96
CA GLU A 3 -34.87 18.46 46.63
C GLU A 3 -34.40 18.41 45.18
N ALA A 4 -34.83 19.38 44.38
CA ALA A 4 -34.44 19.55 43.00
C ALA A 4 -34.06 21.01 42.81
N GLY A 5 -32.79 21.26 42.48
CA GLY A 5 -32.21 22.60 42.38
C GLY A 5 -30.69 22.56 42.39
N TRP A 6 -30.07 23.73 42.20
CA TRP A 6 -28.61 23.92 42.22
C TRP A 6 -27.94 23.35 43.48
N ASP A 7 -28.67 23.26 44.59
CA ASP A 7 -28.21 22.72 45.87
C ASP A 7 -27.98 21.19 45.87
N VAL A 8 -28.57 20.46 44.90
CA VAL A 8 -28.38 19.01 44.71
C VAL A 8 -27.48 18.71 43.50
N TYR A 9 -27.22 19.72 42.66
CA TYR A 9 -26.31 19.60 41.53
C TYR A 9 -24.87 19.44 42.04
N GLN A 10 -24.18 18.44 41.51
CA GLN A 10 -22.79 18.14 41.86
C GLN A 10 -21.89 18.50 40.67
N PRO A 11 -21.43 19.76 40.57
CA PRO A 11 -20.63 20.24 39.43
C PRO A 11 -19.37 19.40 39.21
N ASP A 12 -18.76 18.88 40.28
CA ASP A 12 -17.59 18.01 40.18
C ASP A 12 -17.90 16.68 39.47
N ARG A 13 -19.09 16.11 39.69
CA ARG A 13 -19.51 14.88 39.01
C ARG A 13 -19.86 15.12 37.55
N ASP A 14 -20.40 16.29 37.23
CA ASP A 14 -20.70 16.69 35.85
C ASP A 14 -19.42 16.99 35.05
N ALA A 15 -18.45 17.66 35.67
CA ALA A 15 -17.13 17.88 35.09
C ALA A 15 -16.40 16.55 34.82
N GLN A 16 -16.45 15.62 35.77
CA GLN A 16 -15.90 14.27 35.62
C GLN A 16 -16.63 13.47 34.53
N GLY A 17 -17.96 13.54 34.47
CA GLY A 17 -18.76 12.92 33.41
C GLY A 17 -18.41 13.47 32.02
N SER A 18 -18.20 14.78 31.92
CA SER A 18 -17.79 15.47 30.70
C SER A 18 -16.35 15.10 30.28
N GLU A 19 -15.44 14.91 31.23
CA GLU A 19 -14.09 14.39 30.96
C GLU A 19 -14.14 12.96 30.42
N TRP A 20 -14.87 12.06 31.08
CA TRP A 20 -15.03 10.68 30.60
C TRP A 20 -15.72 10.57 29.24
N ALA A 21 -16.65 11.48 28.93
CA ALA A 21 -17.26 11.58 27.61
C ALA A 21 -16.22 11.91 26.53
N ARG A 22 -15.38 12.93 26.77
CA ARG A 22 -14.30 13.33 25.86
C ARG A 22 -13.25 12.22 25.69
N GLU A 23 -12.89 11.52 26.75
CA GLU A 23 -11.95 10.38 26.66
C GLU A 23 -12.51 9.22 25.82
N ARG A 24 -13.82 8.93 25.95
CA ARG A 24 -14.47 7.89 25.15
C ARG A 24 -14.52 8.27 23.68
N GLU A 25 -14.81 9.53 23.38
CA GLU A 25 -14.80 10.07 22.03
C GLU A 25 -13.39 9.98 21.43
N ALA A 26 -12.37 10.45 22.14
CA ALA A 26 -10.98 10.35 21.70
C ALA A 26 -10.53 8.89 21.45
N ARG A 27 -10.93 7.94 22.32
CA ARG A 27 -10.66 6.52 22.11
C ARG A 27 -11.37 5.97 20.87
N ARG A 28 -12.62 6.36 20.64
CA ARG A 28 -13.39 5.94 19.46
C ARG A 28 -12.73 6.47 18.19
N ASP A 29 -12.36 7.74 18.16
CA ASP A 29 -11.74 8.37 16.98
C ASP A 29 -10.40 7.73 16.66
N LYS A 30 -9.59 7.45 17.69
CA LYS A 30 -8.33 6.70 17.53
C LYS A 30 -8.57 5.30 16.95
N ALA A 31 -9.59 4.58 17.42
CA ALA A 31 -9.92 3.26 16.90
C ALA A 31 -10.41 3.30 15.44
N LEU A 32 -11.21 4.31 15.08
CA LEU A 32 -11.67 4.52 13.71
C LEU A 32 -10.50 4.86 12.78
N ALA A 33 -9.60 5.76 13.19
CA ALA A 33 -8.41 6.10 12.43
C ALA A 33 -7.48 4.89 12.21
N ALA A 34 -7.26 4.09 13.26
CA ALA A 34 -6.45 2.87 13.16
C ALA A 34 -7.07 1.84 12.20
N ARG A 35 -8.40 1.69 12.23
CA ARG A 35 -9.13 0.82 11.30
C ARG A 35 -9.02 1.32 9.86
N ALA A 36 -9.23 2.61 9.62
CA ALA A 36 -9.10 3.20 8.29
C ALA A 36 -7.69 3.00 7.72
N ALA A 37 -6.64 3.25 8.52
CA ALA A 37 -5.26 3.01 8.12
C ALA A 37 -4.96 1.53 7.83
N HIS A 38 -5.60 0.60 8.56
CA HIS A 38 -5.47 -0.83 8.28
C HIS A 38 -6.19 -1.25 6.99
N GLU A 39 -7.39 -0.74 6.75
CA GLU A 39 -8.13 -0.99 5.51
C GLU A 39 -7.39 -0.43 4.29
N GLU A 40 -6.75 0.73 4.41
CA GLU A 40 -5.94 1.31 3.33
C GLU A 40 -4.72 0.44 3.00
N ARG A 41 -3.94 0.02 4.00
CA ARG A 41 -2.83 -0.92 3.79
C ARG A 41 -3.28 -2.23 3.13
N ARG A 42 -4.46 -2.75 3.53
CA ARG A 42 -5.02 -3.97 2.94
C ARG A 42 -5.45 -3.77 1.49
N ARG A 43 -5.89 -2.57 1.11
CA ARG A 43 -6.17 -2.24 -0.30
C ARG A 43 -4.89 -2.11 -1.12
N GLU A 44 -3.86 -1.48 -0.57
CA GLU A 44 -2.53 -1.42 -1.19
C GLU A 44 -1.96 -2.84 -1.40
N GLU A 45 -1.99 -3.69 -0.38
CA GLU A 45 -1.57 -5.10 -0.46
C GLU A 45 -2.43 -5.91 -1.43
N ALA A 46 -3.75 -5.73 -1.43
CA ALA A 46 -4.66 -6.42 -2.34
C ALA A 46 -4.51 -5.95 -3.79
N GLY A 47 -4.02 -4.72 -4.00
CA GLY A 47 -3.69 -4.17 -5.31
C GLY A 47 -2.32 -4.63 -5.85
N GLU A 48 -1.47 -5.24 -5.02
CA GLU A 48 -0.17 -5.74 -5.44
C GLU A 48 -0.31 -7.01 -6.28
N VAL A 49 -0.33 -6.86 -7.61
CA VAL A 49 -0.32 -8.00 -8.53
C VAL A 49 1.08 -8.58 -8.60
N ARG A 50 1.31 -9.67 -7.86
CA ARG A 50 2.56 -10.43 -7.95
C ARG A 50 2.57 -11.35 -9.17
N ALA A 51 3.05 -10.85 -10.30
CA ALA A 51 3.25 -11.65 -11.50
C ALA A 51 4.45 -12.62 -11.33
N GLN A 52 4.22 -13.91 -11.60
CA GLN A 52 5.28 -14.92 -11.67
C GLN A 52 5.53 -15.27 -13.13
N LEU A 53 6.78 -15.16 -13.59
CA LEU A 53 7.17 -15.45 -14.96
C LEU A 53 8.11 -16.66 -15.01
N TRP A 54 7.71 -17.68 -15.75
CA TRP A 54 8.57 -18.83 -16.07
C TRP A 54 9.16 -18.65 -17.47
N LEU A 55 10.47 -18.51 -17.53
CA LEU A 55 11.21 -18.37 -18.78
C LEU A 55 11.87 -19.69 -19.15
N ALA A 56 11.88 -20.01 -20.44
CA ALA A 56 12.70 -21.10 -20.96
C ALA A 56 14.18 -20.88 -20.63
N ALA A 57 14.98 -21.96 -20.64
CA ALA A 57 16.36 -21.92 -20.20
C ALA A 57 17.24 -20.96 -21.03
N GLY A 58 17.01 -20.85 -22.34
CA GLY A 58 17.76 -19.95 -23.23
C GLY A 58 17.57 -18.47 -22.86
N PRO A 59 16.35 -17.92 -22.95
CA PRO A 59 16.05 -16.55 -22.54
C PRO A 59 16.47 -16.24 -21.10
N SER A 60 16.29 -17.19 -20.17
CA SER A 60 16.73 -17.03 -18.78
C SER A 60 18.23 -16.74 -18.66
N ARG A 61 19.07 -17.45 -19.42
CA ARG A 61 20.53 -17.22 -19.42
C ARG A 61 20.87 -15.85 -19.99
N LEU A 62 20.19 -15.43 -21.05
CA LEU A 62 20.40 -14.12 -21.68
C LEU A 62 20.05 -12.96 -20.74
N VAL A 63 18.90 -13.04 -20.06
CA VAL A 63 18.49 -12.03 -19.07
C VAL A 63 19.49 -11.96 -17.92
N ARG A 64 19.94 -13.10 -17.38
CA ARG A 64 20.95 -13.14 -16.32
C ARG A 64 22.29 -12.54 -16.77
N ALA A 65 22.73 -12.84 -17.98
CA ALA A 65 23.97 -12.28 -18.53
C ALA A 65 23.88 -10.76 -18.77
N ALA A 66 22.74 -10.27 -19.26
CA ALA A 66 22.49 -8.84 -19.41
C ALA A 66 22.47 -8.12 -18.06
N ALA A 67 21.77 -8.67 -17.07
CA ALA A 67 21.71 -8.14 -15.72
C ALA A 67 23.10 -8.07 -15.08
N ALA A 68 23.89 -9.14 -15.19
CA ALA A 68 25.25 -9.19 -14.65
C ALA A 68 26.17 -8.13 -15.29
N ARG A 69 26.08 -7.91 -16.60
CA ARG A 69 26.87 -6.88 -17.30
C ARG A 69 26.48 -5.45 -16.89
N ALA A 70 25.21 -5.23 -16.58
CA ALA A 70 24.69 -3.91 -16.20
C ALA A 70 24.72 -3.65 -14.68
N GLY A 71 25.10 -4.64 -13.85
CA GLY A 71 25.02 -4.55 -12.40
C GLY A 71 23.59 -4.47 -11.86
N LEU A 72 22.62 -5.05 -12.58
CA LEU A 72 21.19 -5.02 -12.26
C LEU A 72 20.69 -6.39 -11.77
N ARG A 73 19.48 -6.44 -11.21
CA ARG A 73 18.78 -7.71 -10.97
C ARG A 73 18.07 -8.16 -12.25
N PRO A 74 17.87 -9.47 -12.47
CA PRO A 74 17.10 -9.97 -13.62
C PRO A 74 15.71 -9.36 -13.76
N ALA A 75 15.05 -9.03 -12.63
CA ALA A 75 13.75 -8.38 -12.61
C ALA A 75 13.79 -6.96 -13.21
N ASP A 76 14.86 -6.20 -12.96
CA ASP A 76 15.00 -4.84 -13.46
C ASP A 76 15.16 -4.84 -15.00
N VAL A 77 15.90 -5.83 -15.54
CA VAL A 77 16.01 -6.03 -16.99
C VAL A 77 14.66 -6.42 -17.62
N LEU A 78 13.88 -7.27 -16.95
CA LEU A 78 12.53 -7.64 -17.42
C LEU A 78 11.56 -6.46 -17.39
N ALA A 79 11.64 -5.61 -16.37
CA ALA A 79 10.85 -4.38 -16.30
C ALA A 79 11.18 -3.44 -17.48
N GLN A 80 12.48 -3.23 -17.75
CA GLN A 80 12.91 -2.38 -18.88
C GLN A 80 12.53 -2.97 -20.25
N LEU A 81 12.53 -4.30 -20.39
CA LEU A 81 12.01 -4.97 -21.59
C LEU A 81 10.52 -4.68 -21.75
N ALA A 82 9.73 -4.80 -20.69
CA ALA A 82 8.28 -4.56 -20.70
C ALA A 82 7.93 -3.10 -21.02
N GLU A 83 8.66 -2.14 -20.45
CA GLU A 83 8.49 -0.70 -20.71
C GLU A 83 8.75 -0.33 -22.18
N ARG A 84 9.58 -1.10 -22.87
CA ARG A 84 10.02 -0.85 -24.25
C ARG A 84 9.29 -1.71 -25.27
N VAL A 85 8.27 -2.47 -24.86
CA VAL A 85 7.47 -3.26 -25.79
C VAL A 85 6.73 -2.35 -26.77
N VAL A 86 6.90 -2.64 -28.06
CA VAL A 86 6.13 -2.08 -29.14
C VAL A 86 5.33 -3.21 -29.78
N VAL A 87 4.02 -2.99 -29.91
CA VAL A 87 3.10 -3.89 -30.61
C VAL A 87 2.70 -3.23 -31.91
N ASP A 88 2.93 -3.91 -33.04
CA ASP A 88 2.51 -3.39 -34.34
C ASP A 88 1.03 -3.71 -34.65
N GLU A 89 0.54 -3.20 -35.78
CA GLU A 89 -0.84 -3.40 -36.25
C GLU A 89 -1.19 -4.88 -36.47
N SER A 90 -0.18 -5.75 -36.67
CA SER A 90 -0.37 -7.20 -36.80
C SER A 90 -0.41 -7.94 -35.46
N GLY A 91 -0.20 -7.23 -34.34
CA GLY A 91 -0.10 -7.80 -33.00
C GLY A 91 1.29 -8.38 -32.68
N LYS A 92 2.30 -8.14 -33.52
CA LYS A 92 3.66 -8.61 -33.26
C LYS A 92 4.29 -7.77 -32.16
N VAL A 93 4.80 -8.46 -31.14
CA VAL A 93 5.54 -7.88 -30.02
C VAL A 93 7.01 -7.76 -30.39
N SER A 94 7.57 -6.56 -30.27
CA SER A 94 8.99 -6.30 -30.48
C SER A 94 9.52 -5.35 -29.42
N VAL A 95 10.83 -5.36 -29.21
CA VAL A 95 11.50 -4.41 -28.31
C VAL A 95 12.64 -3.76 -29.09
N PRO A 96 12.69 -2.43 -29.20
CA PRO A 96 13.82 -1.73 -29.81
C PRO A 96 15.13 -2.04 -29.09
N LEU A 97 16.25 -1.93 -29.81
CA LEU A 97 17.57 -2.16 -29.20
C LEU A 97 17.80 -1.16 -28.06
N PHE A 98 18.26 -1.66 -26.92
CA PHE A 98 18.64 -0.83 -25.77
C PHE A 98 19.76 -1.49 -24.98
N MET A 99 20.44 -0.68 -24.16
CA MET A 99 21.36 -1.16 -23.13
C MET A 99 20.69 -1.04 -21.76
N PRO A 100 20.59 -2.12 -20.97
CA PRO A 100 20.04 -2.03 -19.63
C PRO A 100 20.86 -1.09 -18.74
N SER A 101 20.17 -0.20 -18.03
CA SER A 101 20.77 0.82 -17.14
C SER A 101 19.84 1.13 -15.97
N TRP A 102 20.35 1.78 -14.92
CA TRP A 102 19.56 2.19 -13.76
C TRP A 102 18.61 3.35 -14.07
#